data_AF-A0A1J4X3K6-F1
#
_entry.id   AF-A0A1J4X3K6-F1
#
_cell.length_a   1.000
_cell.length_b   1.000
_cell.length_c   1.000
_cell.angle_alpha   90.00
_cell.angle_beta   90.00
_cell.angle_gamma   90.00
#
_symmetry.space_group_name_H-M   'P 1'
#
loop_
_entity.id
_entity.type
_entity.pdbx_description
1 polymer ?
#
loop_
_entity_poly.entity_id
_entity_poly.type
_entity_poly.pdbx_seq_one_letter_code
_entity_poly.pdbx_strand_id
1 'polypeptide(L)'
;MNLHPLTVHFPIAFLTLYSVMELLRIRPFTRLSFWFPIKAVLLIVGVIWTFISLKTGEQAAEIAGGGLEYRVVELHAGFAFAVTWVYAVLAVGYIITWIDRSNTKIRSFPGMALLVRVA
;
A
#
# COMPACT_ATOMS: atom_id res chain seq x y z
N MET A 1 -2.46 -22.28 17.55
CA MET A 1 -1.51 -21.16 17.40
C MET A 1 -2.32 -19.94 17.01
N ASN A 2 -2.26 -18.85 17.79
CA ASN A 2 -3.00 -17.63 17.49
C ASN A 2 -2.36 -16.96 16.26
N LEU A 3 -2.81 -17.32 15.06
CA LEU A 3 -2.41 -16.69 13.79
C LEU A 3 -2.90 -15.24 13.70
N HIS A 4 -3.85 -14.87 14.58
CA HIS A 4 -4.51 -13.58 14.67
C HIS A 4 -3.58 -12.35 14.68
N PRO A 5 -2.46 -12.29 15.43
CA PRO A 5 -1.60 -11.11 15.43
C PRO A 5 -0.84 -10.93 14.13
N LEU A 6 -0.48 -12.02 13.45
CA LEU A 6 0.37 -11.98 12.26
C LEU A 6 -0.42 -11.47 11.05
N THR A 7 -1.63 -11.98 10.82
CA THR A 7 -2.45 -11.56 9.67
C THR A 7 -2.95 -10.11 9.76
N VAL A 8 -3.09 -9.56 10.97
CA VAL A 8 -3.55 -8.18 11.18
C VAL A 8 -2.43 -7.14 11.34
N HIS A 9 -1.22 -7.53 11.78
CA HIS A 9 -0.09 -6.59 11.93
C HIS A 9 0.93 -6.63 10.78
N PHE A 10 0.95 -7.66 9.93
CA PHE A 10 1.87 -7.66 8.78
C PHE A 10 1.68 -6.50 7.77
N PRO A 11 0.47 -5.95 7.51
CA PRO A 11 0.33 -4.83 6.57
C PRO A 11 1.12 -3.59 6.99
N ILE A 12 1.16 -3.30 8.30
CA ILE A 12 1.74 -2.06 8.80
C ILE A 12 3.25 -2.04 8.62
N ALA A 13 3.90 -3.20 8.57
CA ALA A 13 5.32 -3.31 8.28
C ALA A 13 5.63 -2.78 6.87
N PHE A 14 4.82 -3.14 5.87
CA PHE A 14 5.00 -2.65 4.49
C PHE A 14 4.77 -1.15 4.38
N LEU A 15 3.68 -0.64 4.98
CA LEU A 15 3.35 0.79 4.94
C LEU A 15 4.37 1.63 5.74
N THR A 16 4.86 1.12 6.87
CA THR A 16 5.89 1.78 7.67
C THR A 16 7.21 1.84 6.91
N LEU A 17 7.65 0.74 6.31
CA LEU A 17 8.87 0.72 5.52
C LEU A 17 8.77 1.66 4.31
N TYR A 18 7.64 1.65 3.61
CA TYR A 18 7.35 2.63 2.56
C TYR A 18 7.49 4.08 3.07
N SER A 19 6.88 4.40 4.21
CA SER A 19 6.91 5.76 4.77
C SER A 19 8.30 6.17 5.21
N VAL A 20 9.08 5.26 5.78
CA VAL A 20 10.50 5.49 6.07
C VAL A 20 11.27 5.79 4.78
N MET A 21 11.03 5.05 3.70
CA MET A 21 11.67 5.31 2.41
C MET A 21 11.24 6.65 1.78
N GLU A 22 10.00 7.09 2.00
CA GLU A 22 9.51 8.38 1.51
C GLU A 22 10.09 9.56 2.33
N LEU A 23 10.19 9.41 3.66
CA LEU A 23 10.72 10.42 4.56
C LEU A 23 12.26 10.52 4.49
N LEU A 24 12.96 9.40 4.50
CA LEU A 24 14.43 9.35 4.43
C LEU A 24 14.93 9.48 3.00
N ARG A 25 14.53 10.53 2.29
CA ARG A 25 14.90 10.77 0.88
C ARG A 25 16.41 11.01 0.69
N ILE A 26 17.19 9.96 0.83
CA ILE A 26 18.65 9.93 0.77
C ILE A 26 19.05 9.91 -0.71
N ARG A 27 19.72 10.97 -1.14
CA ARG A 27 20.07 11.25 -2.56
C ARG A 27 20.64 10.06 -3.34
N PRO A 28 21.62 9.28 -2.86
CA PRO A 28 22.17 8.16 -3.63
C PRO A 28 21.13 7.07 -3.93
N PHE A 29 20.26 6.73 -2.97
CA PHE A 29 19.25 5.69 -3.17
C PHE A 29 18.14 6.13 -4.13
N THR A 30 17.76 7.42 -4.12
CA THR A 30 16.71 7.93 -5.01
C THR A 30 17.06 7.89 -6.50
N ARG A 31 18.34 7.75 -6.85
CA ARG A 31 18.82 7.62 -8.24
C ARG A 31 18.76 6.20 -8.76
N LEU A 32 18.54 5.21 -7.88
CA LEU A 32 18.50 3.80 -8.27
C LEU A 32 17.22 3.52 -9.05
N SER A 33 17.34 2.81 -10.17
CA SER A 33 16.22 2.48 -11.06
C SER A 33 15.12 1.67 -10.38
N PHE A 34 15.47 0.92 -9.33
CA PHE A 34 14.55 0.11 -8.53
C PHE A 34 13.90 0.88 -7.36
N TRP A 35 14.33 2.10 -7.06
CA TRP A 35 13.81 2.86 -5.91
C TRP A 35 12.31 3.12 -6.00
N PHE A 36 11.83 3.53 -7.18
CA PHE A 36 10.40 3.75 -7.41
C PHE A 36 9.59 2.44 -7.37
N PRO A 37 9.93 1.38 -8.13
CA PRO A 37 9.21 0.11 -8.09
C PRO A 37 9.09 -0.48 -6.68
N ILE A 38 10.15 -0.46 -5.87
CA ILE A 38 10.10 -1.01 -4.51
C ILE A 38 9.09 -0.25 -3.65
N LYS A 39 9.14 1.09 -3.64
CA LYS A 39 8.18 1.91 -2.89
C LYS A 39 6.74 1.65 -3.34
N ALA A 40 6.54 1.58 -4.66
CA ALA A 40 5.23 1.32 -5.24
C ALA A 40 4.68 -0.05 -4.81
N VAL A 41 5.49 -1.11 -4.87
CA VAL A 41 5.08 -2.45 -4.45
C VAL A 41 4.79 -2.51 -2.95
N LEU A 42 5.66 -1.94 -2.10
CA LEU A 42 5.44 -1.89 -0.65
C LEU A 42 4.13 -1.19 -0.31
N LEU A 43 3.85 -0.06 -0.96
CA LEU A 43 2.62 0.69 -0.78
C LEU A 43 1.39 -0.09 -1.24
N ILE A 44 1.38 -0.57 -2.49
CA ILE A 44 0.22 -1.23 -3.09
C ILE A 44 -0.09 -2.54 -2.35
N VAL A 45 0.91 -3.37 -2.11
CA VAL A 45 0.73 -4.64 -1.37
C VAL A 45 0.31 -4.36 0.06
N GLY A 46 0.92 -3.37 0.73
CA GLY A 46 0.52 -2.95 2.08
C GLY A 46 -0.93 -2.47 2.17
N VAL A 47 -1.40 -1.72 1.18
CA VAL A 47 -2.80 -1.27 1.09
C VAL A 47 -3.76 -2.44 0.87
N ILE A 48 -3.45 -3.35 -0.04
CA ILE A 48 -4.28 -4.54 -0.26
C ILE A 48 -4.39 -5.36 1.03
N TRP A 49 -3.26 -5.57 1.72
CA TRP A 49 -3.24 -6.35 2.95
C TRP A 49 -3.97 -5.66 4.11
N THR A 50 -3.90 -4.32 4.22
CA THR A 50 -4.64 -3.56 5.25
C THR A 50 -6.15 -3.67 5.08
N PHE A 51 -6.68 -3.65 3.84
CA PHE A 51 -8.11 -3.90 3.61
C PHE A 51 -8.53 -5.30 4.05
N ILE A 52 -7.70 -6.32 3.81
CA ILE A 52 -7.95 -7.68 4.30
C ILE A 52 -7.96 -7.69 5.83
N SER A 53 -6.97 -7.07 6.47
CA SER A 53 -6.87 -6.99 7.93
C SER A 53 -8.06 -6.28 8.57
N LEU A 54 -8.54 -5.16 8.00
CA LEU A 54 -9.73 -4.45 8.47
C LEU A 54 -10.94 -5.37 8.49
N LYS A 55 -11.22 -6.04 7.37
CA LYS A 55 -12.35 -6.96 7.25
C LYS A 55 -12.27 -8.11 8.25
N THR A 56 -11.08 -8.69 8.43
CA THR A 56 -10.89 -9.77 9.42
C THR A 56 -11.01 -9.28 10.86
N GLY A 57 -10.61 -8.03 11.13
CA GLY A 57 -10.71 -7.41 12.45
C GLY A 57 -12.15 -7.08 12.84
N GLU A 58 -12.96 -6.57 11.89
CA GLU A 58 -14.39 -6.35 12.07
C GLU A 58 -15.13 -7.65 12.43
N GLN A 59 -14.88 -8.73 11.68
CA GLN A 59 -15.45 -10.04 11.96
C GLN A 59 -15.06 -10.58 13.35
N ALA A 60 -13.80 -10.39 13.75
CA ALA A 60 -13.34 -10.79 15.07
C ALA A 60 -14.01 -9.99 16.20
N ALA A 61 -14.22 -8.69 15.98
CA ALA A 61 -14.89 -7.81 16.95
C ALA A 61 -16.37 -8.15 17.12
N GLU A 62 -17.08 -8.51 16.03
CA GLU A 62 -18.47 -8.97 16.09
C GLU A 62 -18.62 -10.27 16.90
N ILE A 63 -17.67 -11.19 16.78
CA ILE A 63 -17.68 -12.49 17.50
C ILE A 63 -17.34 -12.32 18.98
N ALA A 64 -16.46 -11.39 19.34
CA ALA A 64 -15.94 -11.24 20.71
C ALA A 64 -16.96 -10.66 21.71
N GLY A 65 -17.98 -9.92 21.24
CA GLY A 65 -19.00 -9.30 22.10
C GLY A 65 -18.49 -8.06 22.88
N GLY A 66 -19.39 -7.13 23.19
CA GLY A 66 -19.05 -5.83 23.80
C GLY A 66 -18.55 -5.89 25.25
N GLY A 67 -17.62 -4.98 25.61
CA GLY A 67 -17.01 -4.85 26.93
C GLY A 67 -16.06 -3.64 27.02
N LEU A 68 -15.36 -3.42 28.15
CA LEU A 68 -14.47 -2.25 28.31
C LEU A 68 -13.30 -2.26 27.29
N GLU A 69 -12.85 -3.44 26.89
CA GLU A 69 -11.83 -3.66 25.85
C GLU A 69 -12.34 -3.28 24.44
N TYR A 70 -13.65 -3.32 24.22
CA TYR A 70 -14.28 -2.98 22.94
C TYR A 70 -13.98 -1.54 22.52
N ARG A 71 -13.93 -0.60 23.47
CA ARG A 71 -13.64 0.81 23.15
C ARG A 71 -12.20 1.04 22.65
N VAL A 72 -11.24 0.26 23.15
CA VAL A 72 -9.86 0.30 22.65
C VAL A 72 -9.79 -0.31 21.24
N VAL A 73 -10.50 -1.42 21.02
CA VAL A 73 -10.62 -2.06 19.70
C VAL A 73 -11.30 -1.14 18.68
N GLU A 74 -12.36 -0.44 19.08
CA GLU A 74 -13.09 0.52 18.23
C GLU A 74 -12.20 1.70 17.81
N LEU A 75 -11.47 2.29 18.77
CA LEU A 75 -10.50 3.35 18.46
C LEU A 75 -9.38 2.84 17.54
N HIS A 76 -8.85 1.65 17.81
CA HIS A 76 -7.84 1.01 16.97
C HIS A 76 -8.36 0.79 15.53
N ALA A 77 -9.59 0.29 15.38
CA ALA A 77 -10.24 0.10 14.08
C ALA A 77 -10.43 1.43 13.36
N GLY A 78 -10.85 2.48 14.06
CA GLY A 78 -10.98 3.84 13.49
C GLY A 78 -9.65 4.39 12.96
N PHE A 79 -8.56 4.23 13.73
CA PHE A 79 -7.21 4.59 13.26
C PHE A 79 -6.77 3.76 12.06
N ALA A 80 -6.97 2.44 12.11
CA ALA A 80 -6.63 1.55 11.01
C ALA A 80 -7.40 1.91 9.73
N PHE A 81 -8.68 2.26 9.84
CA PHE A 81 -9.50 2.73 8.72
C PHE A 81 -8.95 4.02 8.13
N ALA A 82 -8.70 5.04 8.96
CA ALA A 82 -8.15 6.32 8.51
C ALA A 82 -6.79 6.15 7.80
N VAL A 83 -5.89 5.38 8.41
CA VAL A 83 -4.58 5.05 7.85
C VAL A 83 -4.73 4.34 6.49
N THR A 84 -5.60 3.34 6.41
CA THR A 84 -5.83 2.58 5.16
C THR A 84 -6.25 3.50 4.02
N TRP A 85 -7.17 4.44 4.27
CA TRP A 85 -7.61 5.38 3.24
C TRP A 85 -6.54 6.39 2.82
N VAL A 86 -5.74 6.90 3.77
CA VAL A 86 -4.60 7.77 3.45
C VAL A 86 -3.63 7.06 2.51
N TYR A 87 -3.22 5.83 2.85
CA TYR A 87 -2.31 5.07 2.00
C TYR A 87 -2.97 4.60 0.69
N ALA A 88 -4.28 4.36 0.66
CA ALA A 88 -5.00 4.02 -0.57
C ALA A 88 -4.95 5.16 -1.60
N VAL A 89 -5.13 6.42 -1.17
CA VAL A 89 -4.99 7.58 -2.05
C VAL A 89 -3.56 7.68 -2.60
N LEU A 90 -2.55 7.47 -1.74
CA LEU A 90 -1.15 7.43 -2.18
C LEU A 90 -0.90 6.30 -3.18
N ALA A 91 -1.50 5.12 -2.96
CA ALA A 91 -1.36 3.97 -3.84
C ALA A 91 -1.92 4.27 -5.23
N VAL A 92 -3.08 4.92 -5.32
CA VAL A 92 -3.64 5.39 -6.60
C VAL A 92 -2.67 6.31 -7.32
N GLY A 93 -2.09 7.30 -6.63
CA GLY A 93 -1.09 8.19 -7.23
C GLY A 93 0.15 7.45 -7.75
N TYR A 94 0.62 6.44 -7.00
CA TYR A 94 1.72 5.58 -7.43
C TYR A 94 1.38 4.71 -8.63
N ILE A 95 0.16 4.17 -8.71
CA ILE A 95 -0.32 3.38 -9.85
C ILE A 95 -0.37 4.24 -11.12
N ILE A 96 -0.97 5.43 -11.04
CA ILE A 96 -1.02 6.39 -12.16
C ILE A 96 0.40 6.70 -12.65
N THR A 97 1.29 7.07 -11.72
CA THR A 97 2.69 7.38 -12.03
C THR A 97 3.43 6.18 -12.64
N TRP A 98 3.13 4.97 -12.20
CA TRP A 98 3.72 3.75 -12.77
C TRP A 98 3.27 3.59 -14.22
N ILE A 99 1.97 3.69 -14.50
CA ILE A 99 1.38 3.56 -15.84
C ILE A 99 2.02 4.58 -16.79
N ASP A 100 2.13 5.84 -16.39
CA ASP A 100 2.74 6.91 -17.20
C ASP A 100 4.21 6.62 -17.53
N ARG A 101 4.98 6.15 -16.53
CA ARG A 101 6.39 5.76 -16.73
C ARG A 101 6.55 4.54 -17.64
N SER A 102 5.63 3.57 -17.59
CA SER A 102 5.64 2.44 -18.51
C SER A 102 5.30 2.85 -19.94
N ASN A 103 4.31 3.73 -20.13
CA ASN A 103 3.89 4.20 -21.45
C ASN A 103 4.98 5.03 -22.15
N THR A 104 5.64 5.93 -21.41
CA THR A 104 6.78 6.70 -21.92
C THR A 104 7.95 5.82 -22.34
N LYS A 105 8.25 4.77 -21.56
CA LYS A 105 9.30 3.81 -21.89
C LYS A 105 8.98 3.03 -23.16
N ILE A 106 7.73 2.58 -23.35
CA ILE A 106 7.28 1.87 -24.57
C ILE A 106 7.42 2.76 -25.82
N ARG A 107 7.01 4.03 -25.73
CA ARG A 107 7.12 5.00 -26.85
C ARG A 107 8.56 5.30 -27.27
N SER A 108 9.53 5.15 -26.36
CA SER A 108 10.95 5.35 -26.67
C SER A 108 11.59 4.20 -27.45
N PHE A 109 10.92 3.05 -27.59
CA PHE A 109 11.40 1.94 -28.43
C PHE A 109 11.04 2.19 -29.91
N PRO A 110 12.04 2.31 -30.81
CA PRO A 110 11.82 2.70 -32.21
C PRO A 110 10.85 1.78 -32.98
N GLY A 111 10.76 0.50 -32.61
CA GLY A 111 9.90 -0.49 -33.28
C GLY A 111 8.42 -0.49 -32.86
N MET A 112 8.05 0.12 -31.72
CA MET A 112 6.67 0.09 -31.20
C MET A 112 5.91 1.43 -31.33
N ALA A 113 6.62 2.53 -31.60
CA ALA A 113 5.99 3.84 -31.79
C ALA A 113 5.01 3.87 -32.98
N LEU A 114 5.15 2.96 -33.94
CA LEU A 114 4.27 2.83 -35.11
C LEU A 114 2.91 2.18 -34.77
N LEU A 115 2.86 1.24 -33.81
CA LEU A 115 1.64 0.50 -33.47
C LEU A 115 0.66 1.32 -32.60
N VAL A 116 1.16 2.23 -31.77
CA VAL A 116 0.33 3.06 -30.88
C VAL A 116 -0.27 4.28 -31.61
N ARG A 117 0.12 4.57 -32.86
CA ARG A 117 -0.45 5.66 -33.67
C ARG A 117 -1.60 5.23 -34.58
N VAL A 118 -1.89 3.93 -34.66
CA VAL A 118 -2.87 3.35 -35.60
C VAL A 118 -4.12 2.82 -34.89
N ALA A 119 -4.13 2.80 -33.55
CA ALA A 119 -5.30 2.51 -32.72
C ALA A 119 -5.76 3.78 -32.00
#